data_AF-A0A250XG63-F1
#
_entry.id   AF-A0A250XG63-F1
#
_cell.length_a   1.000
_cell.length_b   1.000
_cell.length_c   1.000
_cell.angle_alpha   90.00
_cell.angle_beta   90.00
_cell.angle_gamma   90.00
#
_symmetry.space_group_name_H-M   'P 1'
#
loop_
_entity.id
_entity.type
_entity.pdbx_description
1 polymer ?
#
loop_
_entity_poly.entity_id
_entity_poly.type
_entity_poly.pdbx_seq_one_letter_code
_entity_poly.pdbx_strand_id
1 'polypeptide(L)'
;MTFVTCRSDLKFLGFKSLRLGLQKTKILRCNANVQNLEYPANYIKLNQPKLWNGSAVEAESENLAPVWKTFILSDGSVTRHLQLLTGSKIDVDCLEMTNIGHAIEDMPSQASQIEGPRVRRQVLLRSGTDNIPLVYACSWWNASQIDKYLKDKAKPIWASLSEGHIELYREVLEVHHGHSRDMEAMLGMKGPFWGRHYIFWHKQQPLTLIYEVFSPHLEEYLGPTKRL
;
A
#
# COMPACT_ATOMS: atom_id res chain seq x y z
N MET A 1 54.77 13.86 -24.80
CA MET A 1 56.03 13.40 -25.43
C MET A 1 56.54 12.25 -24.58
N THR A 2 56.53 11.05 -25.16
CA THR A 2 57.37 9.86 -24.87
C THR A 2 57.28 9.15 -23.51
N PHE A 3 57.03 7.84 -23.63
CA PHE A 3 57.06 6.74 -22.65
C PHE A 3 58.48 6.37 -22.15
N VAL A 4 58.52 5.37 -21.25
CA VAL A 4 59.54 4.28 -21.02
C VAL A 4 60.13 4.32 -19.59
N THR A 5 59.61 3.51 -18.63
CA THR A 5 60.08 2.19 -18.07
C THR A 5 61.51 2.23 -17.45
N CYS A 6 61.91 1.53 -16.37
CA CYS A 6 61.78 0.10 -16.02
C CYS A 6 62.50 -0.22 -14.67
N ARG A 7 61.99 -1.22 -13.90
CA ARG A 7 62.67 -2.18 -12.95
C ARG A 7 63.53 -1.65 -11.77
N SER A 8 63.72 -2.35 -10.64
CA SER A 8 63.28 -3.62 -10.04
C SER A 8 63.73 -3.61 -8.56
N ASP A 9 63.07 -4.37 -7.68
CA ASP A 9 63.75 -5.44 -6.91
C ASP A 9 62.85 -6.05 -5.82
N LEU A 10 62.75 -7.37 -5.91
CA LEU A 10 62.11 -8.29 -4.98
C LEU A 10 63.15 -8.69 -3.90
N LYS A 11 62.82 -8.56 -2.61
CA LYS A 11 63.38 -9.44 -1.56
C LYS A 11 62.30 -9.81 -0.56
N PHE A 12 61.92 -11.09 -0.63
CA PHE A 12 61.25 -11.84 0.44
C PHE A 12 62.23 -12.06 1.60
N LEU A 13 61.78 -11.87 2.85
CA LEU A 13 62.12 -12.69 4.02
C LEU A 13 61.49 -12.09 5.29
N GLY A 14 60.79 -12.92 6.07
CA GLY A 14 60.55 -12.65 7.49
C GLY A 14 59.10 -12.76 7.95
N PHE A 15 58.58 -13.97 8.06
CA PHE A 15 57.41 -14.30 8.88
C PHE A 15 57.67 -13.83 10.33
N LYS A 16 56.94 -12.81 10.79
CA LYS A 16 56.76 -12.51 12.21
C LYS A 16 55.29 -12.27 12.50
N SER A 17 54.77 -13.15 13.35
CA SER A 17 53.48 -13.10 14.03
C SER A 17 53.09 -11.67 14.43
N LEU A 18 52.00 -11.16 13.86
CA LEU A 18 51.26 -10.03 14.41
C LEU A 18 49.80 -10.45 14.58
N ARG A 19 49.39 -10.60 15.85
CA ARG A 19 47.98 -10.69 16.25
C ARG A 19 47.30 -9.39 15.84
N LEU A 20 46.51 -9.40 14.77
CA LEU A 20 45.50 -8.36 14.55
C LEU A 20 44.18 -8.88 15.12
N GLY A 21 43.68 -8.15 16.12
CA GLY A 21 42.43 -8.44 16.80
C GLY A 21 41.27 -8.47 15.82
N LEU A 22 40.42 -9.48 15.96
CA LEU A 22 39.07 -9.46 15.43
C LEU A 22 38.39 -8.20 15.99
N GLN A 23 38.30 -7.15 15.19
CA GLN A 23 37.24 -6.18 15.38
C GLN A 23 35.94 -6.93 15.12
N LYS A 24 35.28 -7.32 16.22
CA LYS A 24 33.89 -7.73 16.23
C LYS A 24 33.12 -6.62 15.52
N THR A 25 32.70 -6.89 14.29
CA THR A 25 31.69 -6.11 13.61
C THR A 25 30.52 -6.04 14.56
N LYS A 26 30.32 -4.87 15.16
CA LYS A 26 29.20 -4.59 16.04
C LYS A 26 28.02 -4.57 15.09
N ILE A 27 27.41 -5.74 14.87
CA ILE A 27 26.09 -5.86 14.28
C ILE A 27 25.22 -4.98 15.17
N LEU A 28 24.92 -3.78 14.68
CA LEU A 28 23.86 -2.94 15.21
C LEU A 28 22.61 -3.79 15.03
N ARG A 29 22.25 -4.51 16.10
CA ARG A 29 20.91 -5.03 16.29
C ARG A 29 20.02 -3.80 16.23
N CYS A 30 19.36 -3.60 15.10
CA CYS A 30 18.16 -2.79 15.05
C CYS A 30 17.20 -3.43 16.05
N ASN A 31 17.10 -2.84 17.24
CA ASN A 31 16.01 -3.12 18.15
C ASN A 31 14.74 -2.68 17.44
N ALA A 32 14.12 -3.61 16.73
CA ALA A 32 12.76 -3.48 16.22
C ALA A 32 11.79 -3.51 17.41
N ASN A 33 11.77 -2.42 18.18
CA ASN A 33 10.65 -2.10 19.06
C ASN A 33 9.53 -1.49 18.20
N VAL A 34 8.89 -2.33 17.40
CA VAL A 34 7.59 -2.02 16.79
C VAL A 34 6.64 -3.16 17.15
N GLN A 35 6.45 -3.36 18.46
CA GLN A 35 5.54 -4.39 18.98
C GLN A 35 4.30 -3.87 19.68
N ASN A 36 4.09 -2.56 19.81
CA ASN A 36 2.82 -2.03 20.32
C ASN A 36 2.36 -0.89 19.43
N LEU A 37 1.65 -1.22 18.36
CA LEU A 37 0.74 -0.26 17.74
C LEU A 37 -0.44 -0.13 18.70
N GLU A 38 -0.50 0.94 19.51
CA GLU A 38 -1.68 1.25 20.30
C GLU A 38 -2.85 1.53 19.35
N TYR A 39 -3.91 0.73 19.49
CA TYR A 39 -5.11 0.82 18.66
C TYR A 39 -6.10 1.81 19.29
N PRO A 40 -6.65 2.78 18.55
CA PRO A 40 -7.80 3.55 19.04
C PRO A 40 -9.00 2.63 19.30
N ALA A 41 -9.91 3.06 20.17
CA ALA A 41 -10.97 2.23 20.78
C ALA A 41 -11.98 1.58 19.80
N ASN A 42 -11.94 1.89 18.51
CA ASN A 42 -12.87 1.45 17.47
C ASN A 42 -12.27 0.47 16.44
N TYR A 43 -11.17 -0.21 16.79
CA TYR A 43 -10.53 -1.19 15.92
C TYR A 43 -11.27 -2.52 15.82
N ILE A 44 -11.45 -3.06 14.60
CA ILE A 44 -12.01 -4.40 14.35
C ILE A 44 -10.93 -5.33 13.80
N LYS A 45 -10.21 -6.01 14.68
CA LYS A 45 -9.10 -6.88 14.27
C LYS A 45 -9.58 -7.97 13.31
N LEU A 46 -9.07 -7.91 12.07
CA LEU A 46 -9.25 -8.97 11.07
C LEU A 46 -8.12 -10.00 11.20
N ASN A 47 -8.44 -11.28 11.00
CA ASN A 47 -7.46 -12.37 11.10
C ASN A 47 -6.52 -12.44 9.88
N GLN A 48 -6.95 -11.96 8.72
CA GLN A 48 -6.20 -11.93 7.46
C GLN A 48 -6.69 -10.75 6.60
N PRO A 49 -5.91 -10.27 5.62
CA PRO A 49 -6.42 -9.26 4.72
C PRO A 49 -7.45 -9.89 3.81
N LYS A 50 -8.57 -9.21 3.65
CA LYS A 50 -9.60 -9.63 2.71
C LYS A 50 -9.23 -9.13 1.33
N LEU A 51 -8.09 -9.61 0.84
CA LEU A 51 -7.76 -9.46 -0.56
C LEU A 51 -8.78 -10.20 -1.39
N TRP A 52 -8.80 -9.84 -2.64
CA TRP A 52 -9.61 -10.51 -3.61
C TRP A 52 -9.16 -11.96 -3.82
N ASN A 53 -9.79 -12.86 -3.10
CA ASN A 53 -9.59 -14.31 -3.19
C ASN A 53 -10.74 -14.96 -4.00
N GLY A 54 -11.13 -14.34 -5.11
CA GLY A 54 -12.16 -14.82 -6.03
C GLY A 54 -11.62 -15.05 -7.45
N SER A 55 -12.50 -15.32 -8.41
CA SER A 55 -12.16 -15.39 -9.84
C SER A 55 -11.92 -13.99 -10.44
N ALA A 56 -11.02 -13.20 -9.83
CA ALA A 56 -10.54 -12.00 -10.53
C ALA A 56 -9.77 -12.49 -11.76
N VAL A 57 -10.23 -12.04 -12.91
CA VAL A 57 -9.38 -11.98 -14.08
C VAL A 57 -8.87 -10.54 -14.11
N GLU A 58 -7.60 -10.37 -14.48
CA GLU A 58 -7.11 -9.08 -14.96
C GLU A 58 -8.16 -8.51 -15.92
N ALA A 59 -8.74 -7.37 -15.55
CA ALA A 59 -9.87 -6.84 -16.29
C ALA A 59 -9.39 -5.83 -17.30
N GLU A 60 -9.60 -6.12 -18.59
CA GLU A 60 -9.45 -5.10 -19.62
C GLU A 60 -10.47 -3.98 -19.36
N SER A 61 -9.96 -2.77 -19.15
CA SER A 61 -10.80 -1.60 -18.87
C SER A 61 -11.78 -1.25 -20.02
N GLU A 62 -11.66 -1.88 -21.18
CA GLU A 62 -12.44 -1.60 -22.39
C GLU A 62 -13.95 -1.74 -22.19
N ASN A 63 -14.38 -2.67 -21.33
CA ASN A 63 -15.80 -2.93 -21.04
C ASN A 63 -16.40 -2.01 -19.95
N LEU A 64 -15.55 -1.20 -19.32
CA LEU A 64 -15.94 -0.30 -18.24
C LEU A 64 -16.55 0.98 -18.82
N ALA A 65 -17.70 1.40 -18.30
CA ALA A 65 -18.34 2.66 -18.69
C ALA A 65 -17.36 3.84 -18.52
N PRO A 66 -17.37 4.87 -19.40
CA PRO A 66 -16.37 5.95 -19.37
C PRO A 66 -16.23 6.66 -18.01
N VAL A 67 -17.35 6.84 -17.30
CA VAL A 67 -17.37 7.45 -15.95
C VAL A 67 -16.63 6.57 -14.95
N TRP A 68 -16.93 5.27 -14.93
CA TRP A 68 -16.22 4.29 -14.11
C TRP A 68 -14.74 4.18 -14.47
N LYS A 69 -14.39 4.21 -15.75
CA LYS A 69 -12.99 4.22 -16.21
C LYS A 69 -12.22 5.41 -15.68
N THR A 70 -12.84 6.59 -15.77
CA THR A 70 -12.24 7.81 -15.24
C THR A 70 -12.07 7.72 -13.73
N PHE A 71 -13.07 7.20 -13.01
CA PHE A 71 -13.02 7.05 -11.56
C PHE A 71 -11.97 6.02 -11.09
N ILE A 72 -11.98 4.81 -11.65
CA ILE A 72 -11.08 3.70 -11.29
C ILE A 72 -9.64 3.95 -11.74
N LEU A 73 -9.41 4.63 -12.85
CA LEU A 73 -8.04 4.92 -13.32
C LEU A 73 -7.52 6.28 -12.84
N SER A 74 -8.30 7.02 -12.06
CA SER A 74 -7.88 8.35 -11.62
C SER A 74 -6.72 8.31 -10.62
N ASP A 75 -5.81 9.27 -10.77
CA ASP A 75 -4.78 9.61 -9.78
C ASP A 75 -5.30 10.44 -8.60
N GLY A 76 -6.57 10.86 -8.65
CA GLY A 76 -7.23 11.59 -7.58
C GLY A 76 -7.40 10.77 -6.30
N SER A 77 -7.62 11.45 -5.17
CA SER A 77 -7.95 10.79 -3.90
C SER A 77 -9.35 10.17 -3.98
N VAL A 78 -9.45 8.85 -3.79
CA VAL A 78 -10.76 8.16 -3.75
C VAL A 78 -11.66 8.78 -2.70
N THR A 79 -11.15 9.06 -1.50
CA THR A 79 -11.92 9.73 -0.44
C THR A 79 -12.48 11.07 -0.92
N ARG A 80 -11.70 11.88 -1.66
CA ARG A 80 -12.18 13.15 -2.20
C ARG A 80 -13.25 12.95 -3.26
N HIS A 81 -13.10 11.97 -4.13
CA HIS A 81 -14.12 11.66 -5.13
C HIS A 81 -15.43 11.19 -4.48
N LEU A 82 -15.35 10.30 -3.50
CA LEU A 82 -16.52 9.82 -2.77
C LEU A 82 -17.25 10.98 -2.06
N GLN A 83 -16.52 11.93 -1.47
CA GLN A 83 -17.14 13.14 -0.89
C GLN A 83 -17.89 13.97 -1.94
N LEU A 84 -17.32 14.10 -3.15
CA LEU A 84 -17.95 14.85 -4.24
C LEU A 84 -19.17 14.12 -4.81
N LEU A 85 -19.10 12.79 -4.95
CA LEU A 85 -20.19 11.96 -5.49
C LEU A 85 -21.38 11.90 -4.53
N THR A 86 -21.11 11.67 -3.24
CA THR A 86 -22.17 11.52 -2.24
C THR A 86 -22.65 12.84 -1.64
N GLY A 87 -21.89 13.93 -1.83
CA GLY A 87 -22.13 15.20 -1.14
C GLY A 87 -21.94 15.13 0.38
N SER A 88 -21.39 14.03 0.90
CA SER A 88 -21.24 13.76 2.33
C SER A 88 -19.79 13.69 2.76
N LYS A 89 -19.54 13.83 4.06
CA LYS A 89 -18.23 13.47 4.62
C LYS A 89 -18.06 11.94 4.50
N ILE A 90 -16.85 11.50 4.18
CA ILE A 90 -16.50 10.08 4.17
C ILE A 90 -15.78 9.75 5.46
N ASP A 91 -16.34 8.80 6.21
CA ASP A 91 -15.73 8.27 7.41
C ASP A 91 -14.84 7.07 7.08
N VAL A 92 -13.77 6.91 7.87
CA VAL A 92 -12.76 5.88 7.68
C VAL A 92 -12.72 5.00 8.91
N ASP A 93 -13.22 3.78 8.77
CA ASP A 93 -13.09 2.78 9.81
C ASP A 93 -11.84 1.97 9.60
N CYS A 94 -10.92 2.08 10.55
CA CYS A 94 -9.71 1.28 10.53
C CYS A 94 -10.04 -0.11 11.11
N LEU A 95 -10.10 -1.10 10.22
CA LEU A 95 -10.37 -2.48 10.60
C LEU A 95 -9.10 -3.06 11.23
N GLU A 96 -7.98 -3.01 10.50
CA GLU A 96 -6.73 -3.63 10.94
C GLU A 96 -5.53 -2.72 10.65
N MET A 97 -4.49 -2.85 11.48
CA MET A 97 -3.18 -2.25 11.25
C MET A 97 -2.16 -3.05 12.04
N THR A 98 -1.41 -3.88 11.33
CA THR A 98 -0.57 -4.89 11.97
C THR A 98 0.81 -4.84 11.35
N ASN A 99 1.84 -4.90 12.19
CA ASN A 99 3.18 -5.14 11.73
C ASN A 99 3.28 -6.62 11.31
N ILE A 100 3.42 -6.86 10.01
CA ILE A 100 3.52 -8.19 9.42
C ILE A 100 4.99 -8.62 9.22
N GLY A 101 5.94 -7.80 9.68
CA GLY A 101 7.37 -8.08 9.54
C GLY A 101 7.76 -8.23 8.07
N HIS A 102 8.43 -9.33 7.73
CA HIS A 102 8.86 -9.61 6.35
C HIS A 102 7.90 -10.55 5.61
N ALA A 103 6.73 -10.86 6.19
CA ALA A 103 5.75 -11.71 5.53
C ALA A 103 5.35 -11.11 4.17
N ILE A 104 5.25 -12.00 3.19
CA ILE A 104 4.80 -11.72 1.82
C ILE A 104 3.50 -12.48 1.49
N GLU A 105 2.98 -13.21 2.47
CA GLU A 105 1.70 -13.91 2.37
C GLU A 105 0.56 -12.89 2.36
N ASP A 106 -0.48 -13.18 1.58
CA ASP A 106 -1.67 -12.35 1.45
C ASP A 106 -1.39 -10.87 1.11
N MET A 107 -0.48 -10.63 0.17
CA MET A 107 -0.27 -9.34 -0.49
C MET A 107 -0.11 -9.52 -2.01
N PRO A 108 -0.52 -8.54 -2.84
CA PRO A 108 -0.22 -8.56 -4.27
C PRO A 108 1.29 -8.74 -4.50
N SER A 109 1.68 -9.46 -5.55
CA SER A 109 3.11 -9.74 -5.82
C SER A 109 3.94 -8.45 -5.94
N GLN A 110 3.34 -7.40 -6.48
CA GLN A 110 3.90 -6.07 -6.64
C GLN A 110 4.16 -5.36 -5.29
N ALA A 111 3.50 -5.77 -4.20
CA ALA A 111 3.75 -5.23 -2.86
C ALA A 111 5.12 -5.63 -2.31
N SER A 112 5.78 -6.62 -2.94
CA SER A 112 7.16 -7.00 -2.62
C SER A 112 8.16 -5.87 -2.84
N GLN A 113 7.82 -4.89 -3.68
CA GLN A 113 8.60 -3.67 -3.92
C GLN A 113 8.70 -2.76 -2.69
N ILE A 114 7.75 -2.85 -1.75
CA ILE A 114 7.83 -2.14 -0.48
C ILE A 114 8.79 -2.92 0.41
N GLU A 115 9.92 -2.35 0.83
CA GLU A 115 10.86 -3.07 1.69
C GLU A 115 10.26 -3.39 3.07
N GLY A 116 10.63 -4.55 3.62
CA GLY A 116 10.25 -4.94 4.99
C GLY A 116 11.19 -4.35 6.06
N PRO A 117 10.81 -4.38 7.35
CA PRO A 117 9.54 -4.89 7.88
C PRO A 117 8.34 -4.02 7.45
N ARG A 118 7.16 -4.63 7.30
CA ARG A 118 5.98 -3.97 6.74
C ARG A 118 4.86 -3.82 7.77
N VAL A 119 4.11 -2.74 7.65
CA VAL A 119 2.80 -2.57 8.30
C VAL A 119 1.72 -2.72 7.24
N ARG A 120 0.78 -3.62 7.50
CA ARG A 120 -0.46 -3.75 6.73
C ARG A 120 -1.54 -2.93 7.41
N ARG A 121 -2.30 -2.14 6.66
CA ARG A 121 -3.46 -1.38 7.16
C ARG A 121 -4.68 -1.65 6.30
N GLN A 122 -5.78 -2.07 6.92
CA GLN A 122 -7.08 -2.31 6.30
C GLN A 122 -8.09 -1.29 6.80
N VAL A 123 -8.83 -0.67 5.88
CA VAL A 123 -9.85 0.33 6.19
C VAL A 123 -11.12 0.10 5.37
N LEU A 124 -12.24 0.57 5.90
CA LEU A 124 -13.52 0.68 5.22
C LEU A 124 -13.93 2.15 5.14
N LEU A 125 -14.20 2.64 3.93
CA LEU A 125 -14.70 3.97 3.68
C LEU A 125 -16.23 3.94 3.60
N ARG A 126 -16.90 4.78 4.39
CA ARG A 126 -18.36 4.86 4.41
C ARG A 126 -18.84 6.29 4.16
N SER A 127 -20.01 6.42 3.54
CA SER A 127 -20.73 7.69 3.51
C SER A 127 -21.18 8.03 4.93
N GLY A 128 -20.85 9.23 5.39
CA GLY A 128 -21.16 9.67 6.76
C GLY A 128 -22.63 10.01 6.96
N THR A 129 -23.39 10.19 5.88
CA THR A 129 -24.82 10.50 5.96
C THR A 129 -25.68 9.25 6.21
N ASP A 130 -25.37 8.16 5.52
CA ASP A 130 -26.18 6.93 5.48
C ASP A 130 -25.43 5.70 6.03
N ASN A 131 -24.17 5.87 6.41
CA ASN A 131 -23.27 4.82 6.92
C ASN A 131 -23.06 3.65 5.94
N ILE A 132 -23.24 3.88 4.64
CA ILE A 132 -23.10 2.84 3.61
C ILE A 132 -21.62 2.62 3.28
N PRO A 133 -21.12 1.38 3.30
CA PRO A 133 -19.75 1.07 2.89
C PRO A 133 -19.56 1.17 1.38
N LEU A 134 -18.66 2.06 0.97
CA LEU A 134 -18.41 2.39 -0.43
C LEU A 134 -17.12 1.76 -0.96
N VAL A 135 -16.08 1.70 -0.13
CA VAL A 135 -14.77 1.18 -0.55
C VAL A 135 -14.09 0.46 0.60
N TYR A 136 -13.59 -0.74 0.34
CA TYR A 136 -12.60 -1.38 1.19
C TYR A 136 -11.20 -1.10 0.63
N ALA A 137 -10.23 -0.83 1.50
CA ALA A 137 -8.86 -0.65 1.08
C ALA A 137 -7.86 -1.35 2.03
N CYS A 138 -6.84 -1.96 1.44
CA CYS A 138 -5.70 -2.55 2.13
C CYS A 138 -4.42 -1.89 1.62
N SER A 139 -3.50 -1.55 2.52
CA SER A 139 -2.24 -0.89 2.16
C SER A 139 -1.07 -1.50 2.90
N TRP A 140 0.10 -1.51 2.25
CA TRP A 140 1.35 -2.04 2.79
C TRP A 140 2.42 -0.97 2.75
N TRP A 141 3.00 -0.73 3.92
CA TRP A 141 3.96 0.34 4.17
C TRP A 141 5.23 -0.25 4.75
N ASN A 142 6.38 0.39 4.48
CA ASN A 142 7.57 0.12 5.25
C ASN A 142 7.37 0.62 6.71
N ALA A 143 7.56 -0.25 7.69
CA ALA A 143 7.30 0.02 9.10
C ALA A 143 8.22 1.11 9.68
N SER A 144 9.42 1.30 9.12
CA SER A 144 10.32 2.38 9.55
C SER A 144 9.92 3.75 9.00
N GLN A 145 9.10 3.78 7.95
CA GLN A 145 8.73 5.02 7.26
C GLN A 145 7.30 5.45 7.56
N ILE A 146 6.40 4.54 7.92
CA ILE A 146 4.96 4.81 8.02
C ILE A 146 4.60 6.01 8.90
N ASP A 147 5.21 6.17 10.08
CA ASP A 147 4.88 7.25 11.02
C ASP A 147 5.26 8.64 10.48
N LYS A 148 6.17 8.71 9.50
CA LYS A 148 6.49 9.96 8.79
C LYS A 148 5.34 10.43 7.89
N TYR A 149 4.55 9.49 7.36
CA TYR A 149 3.52 9.74 6.35
C TYR A 149 2.09 9.62 6.89
N LEU A 150 1.89 8.83 7.96
CA LEU A 150 0.61 8.62 8.63
C LEU A 150 0.72 9.04 10.10
N LYS A 151 0.76 10.36 10.34
CA LYS A 151 0.79 10.92 11.70
C LYS A 151 -0.49 10.60 12.48
N ASP A 152 -1.63 10.67 11.81
CA ASP A 152 -2.92 10.24 12.33
C ASP A 152 -3.41 9.02 11.56
N LYS A 153 -3.35 7.87 12.23
CA LYS A 153 -3.67 6.55 11.65
C LYS A 153 -5.17 6.35 11.44
N ALA A 154 -6.02 7.21 12.02
CA ALA A 154 -7.46 7.20 11.79
C ALA A 154 -7.87 8.00 10.53
N LYS A 155 -6.99 8.87 10.01
CA LYS A 155 -7.30 9.68 8.81
C LYS A 155 -7.16 8.89 7.50
N PRO A 156 -7.86 9.33 6.44
CA PRO A 156 -7.54 8.91 5.08
C PRO A 156 -6.06 9.15 4.76
N ILE A 157 -5.47 8.24 3.97
CA ILE A 157 -4.06 8.33 3.56
C ILE A 157 -3.76 9.69 2.90
N TRP A 158 -4.62 10.12 1.98
CA TRP A 158 -4.47 11.40 1.29
C TRP A 158 -4.52 12.62 2.22
N ALA A 159 -5.34 12.59 3.28
CA ALA A 159 -5.42 13.69 4.23
C ALA A 159 -4.08 13.90 4.94
N SER A 160 -3.45 12.81 5.38
CA SER A 160 -2.12 12.87 6.02
C SER A 160 -1.02 13.33 5.06
N LEU A 161 -1.08 12.90 3.80
CA LEU A 161 -0.08 13.23 2.78
C LEU A 161 -0.22 14.69 2.28
N SER A 162 -1.45 15.20 2.18
CA SER A 162 -1.75 16.56 1.74
C SER A 162 -1.34 17.60 2.79
N GLU A 163 -1.57 17.32 4.08
CA GLU A 163 -1.12 18.18 5.18
C GLU A 163 0.41 18.38 5.16
N GLY A 164 1.16 17.39 4.68
CA GLY A 164 2.61 17.46 4.52
C GLY A 164 3.08 18.02 3.18
N HIS A 165 2.18 18.42 2.27
CA HIS A 165 2.47 18.83 0.89
C HIS A 165 3.42 17.85 0.17
N ILE A 166 3.22 16.56 0.39
CA ILE A 166 4.12 15.53 -0.14
C ILE A 166 3.78 15.30 -1.61
N GLU A 167 4.72 15.61 -2.50
CA GLU A 167 4.63 15.23 -3.90
C GLU A 167 4.71 13.71 -4.04
N LEU A 168 3.73 13.14 -4.73
CA LEU A 168 3.58 11.72 -4.95
C LEU A 168 3.27 11.48 -6.41
N TYR A 169 3.90 10.45 -6.97
CA TYR A 169 3.52 9.88 -8.24
C TYR A 169 2.73 8.60 -7.99
N ARG A 170 1.59 8.44 -8.63
CA ARG A 170 0.77 7.23 -8.56
C ARG A 170 0.98 6.43 -9.84
N GLU A 171 1.15 5.14 -9.67
CA GLU A 171 1.21 4.20 -10.79
C GLU A 171 0.17 3.10 -10.56
N VAL A 172 -0.92 3.13 -11.33
CA VAL A 172 -1.93 2.07 -11.33
C VAL A 172 -1.35 0.85 -12.04
N LEU A 173 -1.23 -0.25 -11.29
CA LEU A 173 -0.59 -1.47 -11.79
C LEU A 173 -1.61 -2.42 -12.39
N GLU A 174 -2.77 -2.56 -11.76
CA GLU A 174 -3.76 -3.55 -12.18
C GLU A 174 -5.18 -3.15 -11.77
N VAL A 175 -6.14 -3.55 -12.61
CA VAL A 175 -7.58 -3.44 -12.36
C VAL A 175 -8.19 -4.84 -12.32
N HIS A 176 -9.06 -5.05 -11.35
CA HIS A 176 -9.67 -6.33 -10.98
C HIS A 176 -11.18 -6.27 -11.21
N HIS A 177 -11.77 -7.37 -11.65
CA HIS A 177 -13.23 -7.52 -11.76
C HIS A 177 -13.69 -8.94 -11.44
N GLY A 178 -14.82 -9.07 -10.73
CA GLY A 178 -15.47 -10.36 -10.46
C GLY A 178 -16.18 -10.42 -9.10
N HIS A 179 -16.17 -11.57 -8.43
CA HIS A 179 -16.95 -11.80 -7.20
C HIS A 179 -16.09 -12.27 -6.02
N SER A 180 -16.45 -11.83 -4.80
CA SER A 180 -15.83 -12.28 -3.56
C SER A 180 -16.84 -12.26 -2.42
N ARG A 181 -17.10 -13.42 -1.79
CA ARG A 181 -18.04 -13.52 -0.66
C ARG A 181 -17.63 -12.68 0.55
N ASP A 182 -16.32 -12.58 0.78
CA ASP A 182 -15.78 -11.72 1.84
C ASP A 182 -16.09 -10.24 1.56
N MET A 183 -15.96 -9.80 0.30
CA MET A 183 -16.34 -8.44 -0.10
C MET A 183 -17.85 -8.22 -0.02
N GLU A 184 -18.67 -9.22 -0.36
CA GLU A 184 -20.12 -9.14 -0.20
C GLU A 184 -20.52 -8.93 1.27
N ALA A 185 -19.87 -9.65 2.19
CA ALA A 185 -20.11 -9.49 3.62
C ALA A 185 -19.63 -8.12 4.14
N MET A 186 -18.49 -7.63 3.68
CA MET A 186 -17.90 -6.36 4.15
C MET A 186 -18.59 -5.12 3.58
N LEU A 187 -18.96 -5.17 2.30
CA LEU A 187 -19.58 -4.05 1.58
C LEU A 187 -21.11 -4.15 1.60
N GLY A 188 -21.69 -5.21 2.19
CA GLY A 188 -23.13 -5.39 2.34
C GLY A 188 -23.89 -5.53 1.02
N MET A 189 -23.20 -5.82 -0.08
CA MET A 189 -23.77 -5.87 -1.42
C MET A 189 -23.18 -6.99 -2.25
N LYS A 190 -24.01 -7.62 -3.08
CA LYS A 190 -23.54 -8.65 -4.03
C LYS A 190 -22.76 -8.01 -5.16
N GLY A 191 -21.71 -8.69 -5.61
CA GLY A 191 -20.92 -8.26 -6.75
C GLY A 191 -21.66 -8.36 -8.10
N PRO A 192 -20.96 -8.13 -9.22
CA PRO A 192 -19.49 -8.07 -9.30
C PRO A 192 -18.95 -6.75 -8.74
N PHE A 193 -17.74 -6.81 -8.21
CA PHE A 193 -17.01 -5.64 -7.77
C PHE A 193 -15.90 -5.30 -8.75
N TRP A 194 -15.50 -4.04 -8.71
CA TRP A 194 -14.28 -3.59 -9.34
C TRP A 194 -13.25 -3.29 -8.27
N GLY A 195 -12.00 -3.55 -8.57
CA GLY A 195 -10.89 -3.20 -7.70
C GLY A 195 -9.71 -2.70 -8.49
N ARG A 196 -8.74 -2.12 -7.80
CA ARG A 196 -7.47 -1.74 -8.38
C ARG A 196 -6.39 -1.85 -7.34
N HIS A 197 -5.14 -1.90 -7.79
CA HIS A 197 -4.04 -1.56 -6.91
C HIS A 197 -2.98 -0.75 -7.63
N TYR A 198 -2.28 0.04 -6.84
CA TYR A 198 -1.32 1.01 -7.32
C TYR A 198 -0.21 1.22 -6.29
N ILE A 199 0.93 1.70 -6.75
CA ILE A 199 2.04 2.14 -5.90
C ILE A 199 2.07 3.66 -5.86
N PHE A 200 2.28 4.20 -4.66
CA PHE A 200 2.76 5.57 -4.52
C PHE A 200 4.28 5.58 -4.54
N TRP A 201 4.83 6.46 -5.36
CA TRP A 201 6.25 6.75 -5.45
C TRP A 201 6.53 8.10 -4.81
N HIS A 202 7.58 8.15 -4.00
CA HIS A 202 8.09 9.38 -3.43
C HIS A 202 9.61 9.41 -3.58
N LYS A 203 10.14 10.46 -4.22
CA LYS A 203 11.59 10.58 -4.50
C LYS A 203 12.18 9.34 -5.19
N GLN A 204 11.47 8.83 -6.20
CA GLN A 204 11.84 7.64 -6.99
C GLN A 204 11.92 6.34 -6.17
N GLN A 205 11.32 6.30 -4.99
CA GLN A 205 11.25 5.10 -4.15
C GLN A 205 9.79 4.71 -3.91
N PRO A 206 9.45 3.41 -3.90
CA PRO A 206 8.09 2.96 -3.64
C PRO A 206 7.76 3.17 -2.16
N LEU A 207 6.75 3.99 -1.90
CA LEU A 207 6.35 4.42 -0.56
C LEU A 207 5.34 3.46 0.07
N THR A 208 4.29 3.12 -0.68
CA THR A 208 3.23 2.21 -0.26
C THR A 208 2.56 1.59 -1.47
N LEU A 209 2.09 0.36 -1.33
CA LEU A 209 1.10 -0.21 -2.24
C LEU A 209 -0.28 -0.06 -1.61
N ILE A 210 -1.28 0.30 -2.40
CA ILE A 210 -2.67 0.39 -1.97
C ILE A 210 -3.52 -0.45 -2.91
N TYR A 211 -4.33 -1.32 -2.32
CA TYR A 211 -5.32 -2.17 -2.95
C TYR A 211 -6.72 -1.69 -2.53
N GLU A 212 -7.60 -1.44 -3.49
CA GLU A 212 -8.93 -0.89 -3.26
C GLU A 212 -9.99 -1.77 -3.95
N VAL A 213 -11.14 -1.95 -3.30
CA VAL A 213 -12.32 -2.61 -3.84
C VAL A 213 -13.52 -1.69 -3.69
N PHE A 214 -14.20 -1.45 -4.80
CA PHE A 214 -15.31 -0.52 -4.93
C PHE A 214 -16.65 -1.26 -4.81
N SER A 215 -17.53 -0.77 -3.93
CA SER A 215 -18.88 -1.27 -3.76
C SER A 215 -19.73 -1.01 -5.00
N PRO A 216 -20.58 -1.95 -5.44
CA PRO A 216 -21.52 -1.70 -6.53
C PRO A 216 -22.59 -0.66 -6.15
N HIS A 217 -22.67 -0.26 -4.86
CA HIS A 217 -23.50 0.87 -4.44
C HIS A 217 -23.15 2.15 -5.19
N LEU A 218 -21.89 2.29 -5.63
CA LEU A 218 -21.43 3.44 -6.39
C LEU A 218 -22.11 3.58 -7.76
N GLU A 219 -22.80 2.55 -8.26
CA GLU A 219 -23.61 2.66 -9.48
C GLU A 219 -24.77 3.66 -9.33
N GLU A 220 -25.23 3.93 -8.10
CA GLU A 220 -26.22 4.98 -7.83
C GLU A 220 -25.72 6.38 -8.24
N TYR A 221 -24.40 6.61 -8.14
CA TYR A 221 -23.77 7.90 -8.45
C TYR A 221 -23.08 7.92 -9.82
N LEU A 222 -22.48 6.79 -10.21
CA LEU A 222 -21.65 6.69 -11.42
C LEU A 222 -22.40 6.08 -12.62
N GLY A 223 -23.63 5.58 -12.41
CA GLY A 223 -24.37 4.79 -13.37
C GLY A 223 -23.84 3.34 -13.46
N PRO A 224 -24.37 2.54 -14.40
CA PRO A 224 -23.95 1.14 -14.57
C PRO A 224 -22.46 1.00 -14.89
N THR A 225 -21.82 -0.04 -14.34
CA THR A 225 -20.40 -0.34 -14.59
C THR A 225 -20.08 -0.73 -16.03
N LYS A 226 -21.05 -1.33 -16.74
CA LYS A 226 -20.91 -1.74 -18.15
C LYS A 226 -21.37 -0.64 -19.09
N ARG A 227 -20.72 -0.56 -20.24
CA ARG A 227 -21.18 0.25 -21.37
C ARG A 227 -22.53 -0.32 -21.85
N LEU A 228 -23.56 0.54 -21.87
CA LEU A 228 -24.85 0.26 -22.53
C LEU A 228 -24.69 0.23 -24.05
#